data_AF-A0A439VAL7-F1
#
_entry.id   AF-A0A439VAL7-F1
#
_cell.length_a   1.000
_cell.length_b   1.000
_cell.length_c   1.000
_cell.angle_alpha   90.00
_cell.angle_beta   90.00
_cell.angle_gamma   90.00
#
_symmetry.space_group_name_H-M   'P 1'
#
loop_
_entity.id
_entity.type
_entity.pdbx_description
1 polymer ?
#
loop_
_entity_poly.entity_id
_entity_poly.type
_entity_poly.pdbx_seq_one_letter_code
_entity_poly.pdbx_strand_id
1 'polypeptide(L)'
;MSQGYKAFYLLFCTGIVVAVWILGYGLGLQIFFRDGRILEATITTNPFAPLQQFWLYKSNTTLQMVAIGALVPALLAGGLAALLGLRPQGSPLGDAAFQDIASLRRGKWFRKAGHVFGRVGRKILRTKDDRHHLIIGPTRSGKGAGYVIPNALMHEGSMIVTDLKGEIFKATAGYRRRSGSQVFLFAPGAERTNRYNPLDFIRQERGNRTTDIQNTASILVPENTESENSVWQATAQQVMAGAISYVLESPFY
;
A
#
# COMPACT_ATOMS: atom_id res chain seq x y z
N MET A 1 -6.84 17.93 -6.72
CA MET A 1 -7.99 18.86 -6.90
C MET A 1 -8.52 19.28 -5.55
N SER A 2 -8.60 20.58 -5.28
CA SER A 2 -9.17 21.09 -4.01
C SER A 2 -10.67 20.77 -3.92
N GLN A 3 -11.20 20.64 -2.70
CA GLN A 3 -12.63 20.38 -2.48
C GLN A 3 -13.51 21.48 -3.10
N GLY A 4 -13.06 22.74 -3.05
CA GLY A 4 -13.75 23.86 -3.69
C GLY A 4 -13.82 23.76 -5.22
N TYR A 5 -12.75 23.30 -5.87
CA TYR A 5 -12.75 23.10 -7.31
C TYR A 5 -13.71 21.99 -7.75
N LYS A 6 -13.79 20.88 -6.99
CA LYS A 6 -14.74 19.80 -7.26
C LYS A 6 -16.18 20.27 -7.16
N ALA A 7 -16.50 21.06 -6.12
CA ALA A 7 -17.83 21.62 -5.95
C ALA A 7 -18.20 22.58 -7.09
N PHE A 8 -17.27 23.47 -7.47
CA PHE A 8 -17.45 24.37 -8.62
C PHE A 8 -17.66 23.62 -9.93
N TYR A 9 -16.87 22.57 -10.18
CA TYR A 9 -16.99 21.79 -11.42
C TYR A 9 -18.28 20.97 -11.48
N LEU A 10 -18.75 20.44 -10.34
CA LEU A 10 -20.07 19.78 -10.26
C LEU A 10 -21.22 20.76 -10.53
N LEU A 11 -21.13 22.00 -10.03
CA LEU A 11 -22.09 23.05 -10.37
C LEU A 11 -22.06 23.39 -11.86
N PHE A 12 -20.87 23.46 -12.46
CA PHE A 12 -20.69 23.66 -13.90
C PHE A 12 -21.31 22.51 -14.73
N CYS A 13 -21.08 21.25 -14.35
CA CYS A 13 -21.72 20.10 -14.98
C CYS A 13 -23.24 20.15 -14.85
N THR A 14 -23.76 20.56 -13.69
CA THR A 14 -25.21 20.74 -13.49
C THR A 14 -25.76 21.84 -14.41
N GLY A 15 -25.01 22.94 -14.60
CA GLY A 15 -25.33 23.99 -15.57
C GLY A 15 -25.40 23.47 -17.01
N ILE A 16 -24.47 22.59 -17.42
CA ILE A 16 -24.50 21.93 -18.74
C ILE A 16 -25.76 21.08 -18.90
N VAL A 17 -26.13 20.29 -17.89
CA VAL A 17 -27.36 19.48 -17.93
C VAL A 17 -28.57 20.40 -18.15
N VAL A 18 -28.68 21.49 -17.40
CA VAL A 18 -29.81 22.42 -17.51
C VAL A 18 -29.86 23.09 -18.89
N ALA A 19 -28.72 23.56 -19.40
CA ALA A 19 -28.65 24.22 -20.71
C ALA A 19 -28.99 23.28 -21.87
N VAL A 20 -28.45 22.05 -21.85
CA VAL A 20 -28.75 21.04 -22.87
C VAL A 20 -30.19 20.58 -22.79
N TRP A 21 -30.77 20.49 -21.58
CA TRP A 21 -32.18 20.17 -21.41
C TRP A 21 -33.10 21.25 -21.96
N ILE A 22 -32.82 22.53 -21.69
CA ILE A 22 -33.57 23.69 -22.19
C ILE A 22 -33.61 23.68 -23.73
N LEU A 23 -32.46 23.49 -24.38
CA LEU A 23 -32.38 23.44 -25.84
C LEU A 23 -33.01 22.15 -26.40
N GLY A 24 -32.76 21.01 -25.76
CA GLY A 24 -33.31 19.71 -26.16
C GLY A 24 -34.84 19.66 -26.08
N TYR A 25 -35.45 20.35 -25.11
CA TYR A 25 -36.89 20.49 -24.99
C TYR A 25 -37.50 21.25 -26.15
N GLY A 26 -36.96 22.44 -26.47
CA GLY A 26 -37.42 23.25 -27.61
C GLY A 26 -37.23 22.54 -28.95
N LEU A 27 -36.08 21.88 -29.13
CA LEU A 27 -35.78 21.11 -30.34
C LEU A 27 -36.68 19.88 -30.47
N GLY A 28 -37.00 19.20 -29.37
CA GLY A 28 -37.95 18.10 -29.36
C GLY A 28 -39.35 18.53 -29.81
N LEU A 29 -39.83 19.70 -29.36
CA LEU A 29 -41.11 20.25 -29.82
C LEU A 29 -41.08 20.59 -31.32
N GLN A 30 -39.97 21.13 -31.81
CA GLN A 30 -39.81 21.44 -33.24
C GLN A 30 -39.77 20.17 -34.11
N ILE A 31 -39.04 19.14 -33.70
CA ILE A 31 -38.85 17.92 -34.51
C ILE A 31 -40.12 17.05 -34.51
N PHE A 32 -40.70 16.80 -33.34
CA PHE A 32 -41.80 15.85 -33.20
C PHE A 32 -43.17 16.49 -33.44
N PHE A 33 -43.33 17.78 -33.15
CA PHE A 33 -44.62 18.49 -33.21
C PHE A 33 -44.62 19.68 -34.18
N ARG A 34 -43.50 19.95 -34.87
CA ARG A 34 -43.31 21.12 -35.76
C ARG A 34 -43.61 22.45 -35.07
N ASP A 35 -43.48 22.52 -33.74
CA ASP A 35 -43.68 23.73 -32.95
C ASP A 35 -42.33 24.32 -32.53
N GLY A 36 -41.86 25.30 -33.30
CA GLY A 36 -40.59 25.99 -33.07
C GLY A 36 -40.65 27.17 -32.09
N ARG A 37 -41.85 27.57 -31.64
CA ARG A 37 -42.05 28.83 -30.90
C ARG A 37 -41.25 28.89 -29.60
N ILE A 38 -41.18 27.76 -28.90
CA ILE A 38 -40.42 27.68 -27.65
C ILE A 38 -38.92 27.68 -27.90
N LEU A 39 -38.44 27.05 -28.97
CA LEU A 39 -37.03 27.10 -29.32
C LEU A 39 -36.62 28.51 -29.74
N GLU A 40 -37.44 29.18 -30.56
CA GLU A 40 -37.23 30.56 -30.97
C GLU A 40 -37.23 31.51 -29.77
N ALA A 41 -38.20 31.37 -28.85
CA ALA A 41 -38.25 32.15 -27.62
C ALA A 41 -37.04 31.88 -26.72
N THR A 42 -36.57 30.64 -26.63
CA THR A 42 -35.39 30.24 -25.84
C THR A 42 -34.12 30.92 -26.33
N ILE A 43 -33.96 31.04 -27.65
CA ILE A 43 -32.77 31.61 -28.28
C ILE A 43 -32.79 33.14 -28.29
N THR A 44 -33.97 33.75 -28.47
CA THR A 44 -34.08 35.19 -28.75
C THR A 44 -34.50 36.03 -27.55
N THR A 45 -35.41 35.53 -26.71
CA THR A 45 -36.18 36.40 -25.80
C THR A 45 -36.09 35.97 -24.33
N ASN A 46 -36.25 34.66 -24.05
CA ASN A 46 -36.26 34.12 -22.70
C ASN A 46 -35.66 32.71 -22.66
N PRO A 47 -34.41 32.55 -22.19
CA PRO A 47 -33.74 31.25 -22.13
C PRO A 47 -34.41 30.25 -21.15
N PHE A 48 -35.28 30.72 -20.25
CA PHE A 48 -36.00 29.87 -19.31
C PHE A 48 -37.42 29.51 -19.76
N ALA A 49 -37.81 29.85 -21.00
CA ALA A 49 -39.13 29.52 -21.55
C ALA A 49 -39.49 28.01 -21.47
N PRO A 50 -38.56 27.06 -21.71
CA PRO A 50 -38.81 25.63 -21.53
C PRO A 50 -39.17 25.24 -20.09
N LEU A 51 -38.50 25.82 -19.09
CA LEU A 51 -38.78 25.56 -17.68
C LEU A 51 -40.14 26.11 -17.27
N GLN A 52 -40.48 27.31 -17.75
CA GLN A 52 -41.77 27.93 -17.51
C GLN A 52 -42.90 27.11 -18.13
N GLN A 53 -42.75 26.67 -19.38
CA GLN A 53 -43.74 25.83 -20.05
C GLN A 53 -43.90 24.47 -19.36
N PHE A 54 -42.80 23.82 -18.98
CA PHE A 54 -42.85 22.57 -18.25
C PHE A 54 -43.60 22.70 -16.92
N TRP A 55 -43.42 23.81 -16.21
CA TRP A 55 -44.07 24.04 -14.91
C TRP A 55 -45.53 24.48 -15.02
N LEU A 56 -45.90 25.24 -16.06
CA LEU A 56 -47.27 25.67 -16.33
C LEU A 56 -48.15 24.49 -16.79
N TYR A 57 -47.60 23.61 -17.64
CA TYR A 57 -48.35 22.53 -18.30
C TYR A 57 -48.02 21.15 -17.72
N LYS A 58 -48.08 21.03 -16.38
CA LYS A 58 -47.80 19.76 -15.66
C LYS A 58 -48.77 18.64 -16.01
N SER A 59 -50.01 18.97 -16.38
CA SER A 59 -51.06 18.00 -16.73
C SER A 59 -50.98 17.48 -18.17
N ASN A 60 -50.12 18.06 -19.02
CA ASN A 60 -50.05 17.68 -20.44
C ASN A 60 -49.02 16.57 -20.67
N THR A 61 -49.50 15.35 -20.93
CA THR A 61 -48.68 14.15 -21.14
C THR A 61 -47.65 14.31 -22.26
N THR A 62 -48.01 14.97 -23.35
CA THR A 62 -47.14 15.15 -24.52
C THR A 62 -45.93 16.03 -24.19
N LEU A 63 -46.16 17.14 -23.49
CA LEU A 63 -45.08 18.04 -23.07
C LEU A 63 -44.18 17.40 -22.01
N GLN A 64 -44.75 16.55 -21.14
CA GLN A 64 -43.98 15.79 -20.14
C GLN A 64 -43.10 14.72 -20.80
N MET A 65 -43.59 14.03 -21.84
CA MET A 65 -42.80 13.04 -22.59
C MET A 65 -41.60 13.69 -23.29
N VAL A 66 -41.78 14.86 -23.92
CA VAL A 66 -40.68 15.60 -24.55
C VAL A 66 -39.66 16.07 -23.51
N ALA A 67 -40.12 16.54 -22.34
CA ALA A 67 -39.25 16.91 -21.23
C ALA A 67 -38.43 15.73 -20.68
N ILE A 68 -39.03 14.55 -20.54
CA ILE A 68 -38.33 13.34 -20.11
C ILE A 68 -37.34 12.88 -21.20
N GLY A 69 -37.74 12.93 -22.48
CA GLY A 69 -36.87 12.61 -23.61
C GLY A 69 -35.64 13.52 -23.67
N ALA A 70 -35.80 14.82 -23.40
CA ALA A 70 -34.71 15.80 -23.37
C ALA A 70 -33.75 15.61 -22.18
N LEU A 71 -34.12 14.88 -21.12
CA LEU A 71 -33.22 14.57 -20.01
C LEU A 71 -32.11 13.61 -20.41
N VAL A 72 -32.36 12.69 -21.35
CA VAL A 72 -31.36 11.70 -21.79
C VAL A 72 -30.10 12.36 -22.38
N PRO A 73 -30.19 13.21 -23.43
CA PRO A 73 -29.01 13.90 -23.97
C PRO A 73 -28.40 14.90 -22.96
N ALA A 74 -29.22 15.51 -22.10
CA ALA A 74 -28.74 16.43 -21.07
C ALA A 74 -27.87 15.74 -20.01
N LEU A 75 -28.32 14.60 -19.50
CA LEU A 75 -27.58 13.78 -18.54
C LEU A 75 -26.32 13.17 -19.18
N LEU A 76 -26.38 12.75 -20.44
CA LEU A 76 -25.21 12.26 -21.17
C LEU A 76 -24.15 13.36 -21.34
N ALA A 77 -24.55 14.57 -21.74
CA ALA A 77 -23.64 15.70 -21.89
C ALA A 77 -23.00 16.12 -20.56
N GLY A 78 -23.81 16.25 -19.50
CA GLY A 78 -23.32 16.56 -18.16
C GLY A 78 -22.42 15.48 -17.57
N GLY A 79 -22.77 14.21 -17.78
CA GLY A 79 -21.99 13.05 -17.36
C GLY A 79 -20.64 12.97 -18.07
N LEU A 80 -20.61 13.23 -19.38
CA LEU A 80 -19.37 13.27 -20.16
C LEU A 80 -18.46 14.43 -19.71
N ALA A 81 -19.03 15.63 -19.48
CA ALA A 81 -18.30 16.76 -18.94
C ALA A 81 -17.71 16.45 -17.56
N ALA A 82 -18.51 15.85 -16.67
CA ALA A 82 -18.07 15.42 -15.35
C ALA A 82 -16.95 14.39 -15.43
N LEU A 83 -17.08 13.39 -16.31
CA LEU A 83 -16.08 12.34 -16.50
C LEU A 83 -14.76 12.89 -17.03
N LEU A 84 -14.77 13.93 -17.87
CA LEU A 84 -13.58 14.52 -18.44
C LEU A 84 -12.88 15.49 -17.47
N GLY A 85 -13.63 16.37 -16.79
CA GLY A 85 -13.00 17.38 -15.94
C GLY A 85 -12.85 17.01 -14.47
N LEU A 86 -13.54 15.98 -13.97
CA LEU A 86 -13.27 15.42 -12.64
C LEU A 86 -12.19 14.34 -12.65
N ARG A 87 -11.56 14.06 -13.81
CA ARG A 87 -10.40 13.17 -13.83
C ARG A 87 -9.32 13.74 -12.92
N PRO A 88 -8.79 12.95 -11.98
CA PRO A 88 -7.61 13.36 -11.23
C PRO A 88 -6.50 13.60 -12.25
N GLN A 89 -6.03 14.84 -12.38
CA GLN A 89 -4.76 15.09 -13.05
C GLN A 89 -3.68 14.48 -12.15
N GLY A 90 -3.02 13.43 -12.65
CA GLY A 90 -1.88 12.84 -11.96
C GLY A 90 -0.77 13.88 -11.86
N SER A 91 -0.21 14.05 -10.68
CA SER A 91 1.02 14.80 -10.51
C SER A 91 2.17 14.00 -11.14
N PRO A 92 2.97 14.57 -12.05
CA PRO A 92 4.13 13.87 -12.62
C PRO A 92 5.18 13.53 -11.54
N LEU A 93 5.13 14.20 -10.38
CA LEU A 93 6.02 13.97 -9.25
C LEU A 93 5.42 13.05 -8.17
N GLY A 94 4.24 12.48 -8.45
CA GLY A 94 3.49 11.65 -7.50
C GLY A 94 2.66 12.45 -6.49
N ASP A 95 1.88 11.71 -5.71
CA ASP A 95 0.89 12.25 -4.77
C ASP A 95 1.28 12.03 -3.31
N ALA A 96 2.59 12.01 -3.02
CA ALA A 96 3.09 11.83 -1.67
C ALA A 96 2.65 13.00 -0.78
N ALA A 97 1.98 12.70 0.32
CA ALA A 97 1.46 13.69 1.26
C ALA A 97 1.52 13.17 2.71
N PHE A 98 1.64 14.09 3.66
CA PHE A 98 1.47 13.75 5.07
C PHE A 98 0.04 13.28 5.33
N GLN A 99 -0.08 12.16 6.03
CA GLN A 99 -1.39 11.61 6.37
C GLN A 99 -2.02 12.40 7.52
N ASP A 100 -3.30 12.74 7.35
CA ASP A 100 -4.15 13.29 8.40
C ASP A 100 -4.84 12.17 9.21
N ILE A 101 -5.53 12.55 10.30
CA ILE A 101 -6.24 11.60 11.17
C ILE A 101 -7.30 10.81 10.38
N ALA A 102 -7.98 11.44 9.41
CA ALA A 102 -8.96 10.77 8.58
C ALA A 102 -8.32 9.69 7.69
N SER A 103 -7.16 9.98 7.11
CA SER A 103 -6.39 9.03 6.29
C SER A 103 -5.79 7.91 7.13
N LEU A 104 -5.30 8.20 8.35
CA LEU A 104 -4.86 7.18 9.29
C LEU A 104 -6.01 6.21 9.68
N ARG A 105 -7.22 6.75 9.91
CA ARG A 105 -8.40 5.92 10.18
C ARG A 105 -8.79 5.05 8.98
N ARG A 106 -8.85 5.63 7.78
CA ARG A 106 -9.13 4.89 6.54
C ARG A 106 -8.09 3.79 6.28
N GLY A 107 -6.82 4.09 6.51
CA GLY A 107 -5.70 3.16 6.45
C GLY A 107 -5.63 2.18 7.62
N LYS A 108 -6.60 2.19 8.55
CA LYS A 108 -6.71 1.24 9.66
C LYS A 108 -5.50 1.22 10.60
N TRP A 109 -4.78 2.34 10.72
CA TRP A 109 -3.55 2.47 11.52
C TRP A 109 -3.74 2.33 13.04
N PHE A 110 -4.98 2.35 13.54
CA PHE A 110 -5.28 2.28 14.97
C PHE A 110 -5.73 0.89 15.43
N ARG A 111 -5.52 -0.14 14.61
CA ARG A 111 -5.79 -1.53 14.99
C ARG A 111 -4.78 -2.01 16.03
N LYS A 112 -5.14 -3.04 16.79
CA LYS A 112 -4.26 -3.63 17.83
C LYS A 112 -3.23 -4.63 17.27
N ALA A 113 -3.35 -5.01 15.99
CA ALA A 113 -2.49 -5.98 15.33
C ALA A 113 -1.55 -5.32 14.32
N GLY A 114 -0.41 -5.97 14.06
CA GLY A 114 0.60 -5.53 13.09
C GLY A 114 1.80 -4.84 13.73
N HIS A 115 2.72 -4.39 12.87
CA HIS A 115 3.96 -3.73 13.24
C HIS A 115 3.71 -2.33 13.79
N VAL A 116 4.47 -1.96 14.82
CA VAL A 116 4.42 -0.64 15.44
C VAL A 116 5.33 0.32 14.67
N PHE A 117 4.77 1.43 14.19
CA PHE A 117 5.52 2.46 13.46
C PHE A 117 5.70 3.77 14.24
N GLY A 118 4.96 3.95 15.33
CA GLY A 118 5.04 5.16 16.15
C GLY A 118 3.73 5.44 16.87
N ARG A 119 3.44 6.72 17.10
CA ARG A 119 2.20 7.16 17.77
C ARG A 119 1.74 8.53 17.31
N VAL A 120 0.43 8.77 17.32
CA VAL A 120 -0.18 10.10 17.27
C VAL A 120 -0.87 10.36 18.59
N GLY A 121 -0.40 11.36 19.33
CA GLY A 121 -0.85 11.60 20.71
C GLY A 121 -0.65 10.35 21.58
N ARG A 122 -1.75 9.83 22.12
CA ARG A 122 -1.76 8.59 22.95
C ARG A 122 -2.03 7.31 22.16
N LYS A 123 -2.27 7.40 20.84
CA LYS A 123 -2.64 6.25 20.01
C LYS A 123 -1.42 5.70 19.28
N ILE A 124 -1.11 4.42 19.49
CA ILE A 124 -0.05 3.72 18.76
C ILE A 124 -0.50 3.49 17.32
N LEU A 125 0.39 3.79 16.38
CA LEU A 125 0.22 3.51 14.96
C LEU A 125 0.72 2.11 14.65
N ARG A 126 -0.17 1.25 14.13
CA ARG A 126 0.13 -0.12 13.73
C ARG A 126 -0.45 -0.43 12.36
N THR A 127 0.29 -1.20 11.57
CA THR A 127 -0.26 -1.80 10.36
C THR A 127 0.28 -3.20 10.16
N LYS A 128 -0.57 -4.09 9.63
CA LYS A 128 -0.11 -5.40 9.16
C LYS A 128 0.47 -5.17 7.77
N ASP A 129 1.78 -5.34 7.66
CA ASP A 129 2.53 -5.11 6.44
C ASP A 129 3.62 -6.17 6.37
N ASP A 130 3.57 -7.01 5.35
CA ASP A 130 4.49 -8.13 5.18
C ASP A 130 5.72 -7.73 4.34
N ARG A 131 5.85 -6.44 3.98
CA ARG A 131 7.00 -5.89 3.24
C ARG A 131 8.19 -5.62 4.16
N HIS A 132 9.37 -5.45 3.56
CA HIS A 132 10.57 -5.04 4.29
C HIS A 132 10.49 -3.56 4.71
N HIS A 133 10.96 -3.27 5.93
CA HIS A 133 10.96 -1.91 6.48
C HIS A 133 12.39 -1.41 6.65
N LEU A 134 12.66 -0.21 6.11
CA LEU A 134 13.92 0.51 6.32
C LEU A 134 13.71 1.66 7.30
N ILE A 135 14.42 1.64 8.43
CA ILE A 135 14.33 2.68 9.47
C ILE A 135 15.61 3.50 9.47
N ILE A 136 15.50 4.74 9.00
CA ILE A 136 16.62 5.68 8.90
C ILE A 136 16.54 6.70 10.04
N GLY A 137 17.68 6.99 10.67
CA GLY A 137 17.80 8.04 11.66
C GLY A 137 19.21 8.10 12.26
N PRO A 138 19.62 9.24 12.83
CA PRO A 138 20.94 9.39 13.43
C PRO A 138 21.11 8.55 14.70
N THR A 139 22.31 8.57 15.28
CA THR A 139 22.54 8.00 16.61
C THR A 139 21.65 8.71 17.64
N ARG A 140 21.19 7.98 18.67
CA ARG A 140 20.28 8.49 19.71
C ARG A 140 18.91 9.00 19.24
N SER A 141 18.51 8.78 17.99
CA SER A 141 17.17 9.15 17.50
C SER A 141 16.04 8.25 18.01
N GLY A 142 16.36 7.25 18.84
CA GLY A 142 15.36 6.34 19.41
C GLY A 142 14.92 5.19 18.50
N LYS A 143 15.61 4.85 17.40
CA LYS A 143 15.26 3.70 16.53
C LYS A 143 15.07 2.40 17.32
N GLY A 144 15.99 2.11 18.26
CA GLY A 144 15.92 0.94 19.13
C GLY A 144 14.69 0.94 20.03
N ALA A 145 14.50 2.03 20.79
CA ALA A 145 13.43 2.14 21.78
C ALA A 145 12.03 2.35 21.16
N GLY A 146 11.94 3.06 20.03
CA GLY A 146 10.68 3.46 19.41
C GLY A 146 10.15 2.50 18.36
N TYR A 147 11.04 1.70 17.73
CA TYR A 147 10.65 0.76 16.68
C TYR A 147 11.10 -0.67 16.98
N VAL A 148 12.40 -0.91 17.22
CA VAL A 148 12.94 -2.28 17.33
C VAL A 148 12.39 -3.03 18.53
N ILE A 149 12.53 -2.48 19.75
CA ILE A 149 12.06 -3.13 20.99
C ILE A 149 10.54 -3.34 20.97
N PRO A 150 9.69 -2.33 20.63
CA PRO A 150 8.25 -2.54 20.55
C PRO A 150 7.86 -3.66 19.58
N ASN A 151 8.48 -3.72 18.40
CA ASN A 151 8.18 -4.78 17.44
C ASN A 151 8.71 -6.15 17.91
N ALA A 152 9.89 -6.22 18.54
CA ALA A 152 10.41 -7.46 19.11
C ALA A 152 9.56 -8.02 20.25
N LEU A 153 8.87 -7.16 21.01
CA LEU A 153 7.92 -7.58 22.04
C LEU A 153 6.56 -7.98 21.46
N MET A 154 6.10 -7.33 20.39
CA MET A 154 4.76 -7.51 19.84
C MET A 154 4.68 -8.55 18.72
N HIS A 155 5.80 -8.89 18.09
CA HIS A 155 5.84 -9.90 17.03
C HIS A 155 5.50 -11.28 17.59
N GLU A 156 4.45 -11.92 17.09
CA GLU A 156 4.02 -13.22 17.61
C GLU A 156 4.87 -14.38 17.08
N GLY A 157 5.51 -14.20 15.93
CA GLY A 157 6.32 -15.24 15.29
C GLY A 157 7.77 -15.34 15.80
N SER A 158 8.51 -16.24 15.17
CA SER A 158 9.95 -16.37 15.33
C SER A 158 10.69 -15.15 14.79
N MET A 159 11.83 -14.83 15.38
CA MET A 159 12.68 -13.73 14.93
C MET A 159 14.16 -14.03 15.18
N ILE A 160 15.00 -13.58 14.24
CA ILE A 160 16.45 -13.52 14.39
C ILE A 160 16.81 -12.04 14.51
N VAL A 161 17.59 -11.69 15.54
CA VAL A 161 17.93 -10.30 15.85
C VAL A 161 19.43 -10.15 15.97
N THR A 162 20.01 -9.33 15.09
CA THR A 162 21.40 -8.89 15.20
C THR A 162 21.50 -7.81 16.27
N ASP A 163 21.94 -8.20 17.47
CA ASP A 163 22.01 -7.32 18.64
C ASP A 163 23.46 -7.10 19.09
N LEU A 164 24.15 -6.19 18.40
CA LEU A 164 25.57 -5.89 18.66
C LEU A 164 25.86 -5.41 20.09
N LYS A 165 24.85 -4.89 20.82
CA LYS A 165 25.01 -4.33 22.17
C LYS A 165 24.35 -5.16 23.26
N GLY A 166 23.56 -6.18 22.91
CA GLY A 166 22.77 -6.96 23.87
C GLY A 166 21.55 -6.23 24.47
N GLU A 167 21.26 -5.01 24.03
CA GLU A 167 20.17 -4.18 24.58
C GLU A 167 18.79 -4.75 24.26
N ILE A 168 18.64 -5.31 23.06
CA ILE A 168 17.38 -5.88 22.60
C ILE A 168 17.11 -7.19 23.35
N PHE A 169 18.11 -8.07 23.46
CA PHE A 169 18.01 -9.31 24.22
C PHE A 169 17.66 -9.03 25.69
N LYS A 170 18.39 -8.11 26.33
CA LYS A 170 18.14 -7.71 27.74
C LYS A 170 16.72 -7.16 27.93
N ALA A 171 16.23 -6.35 27.00
CA ALA A 171 14.91 -5.73 27.10
C ALA A 171 13.75 -6.71 26.81
N THR A 172 13.96 -7.73 25.97
CA THR A 172 12.86 -8.50 25.38
C THR A 172 12.82 -9.98 25.78
N ALA A 173 13.96 -10.61 26.05
CA ALA A 173 14.07 -12.06 26.24
C ALA A 173 13.16 -12.57 27.36
N GLY A 174 13.09 -11.85 28.49
CA GLY A 174 12.24 -12.24 29.61
C GLY A 174 10.76 -12.25 29.27
N TYR A 175 10.27 -11.23 28.57
CA TYR A 175 8.88 -11.16 28.13
C TYR A 175 8.55 -12.25 27.12
N ARG A 176 9.43 -12.46 26.13
CA ARG A 176 9.27 -13.49 25.10
C ARG A 176 9.20 -14.89 25.69
N ARG A 177 10.09 -15.23 26.64
CA ARG A 177 10.04 -16.53 27.36
C ARG A 177 8.72 -16.73 28.10
N ARG A 178 8.26 -15.71 28.84
CA ARG A 178 6.97 -15.77 29.55
C ARG A 178 5.77 -15.90 28.60
N SER A 179 5.93 -15.42 27.36
CA SER A 179 4.92 -15.53 26.31
C SER A 179 5.02 -16.84 25.51
N GLY A 180 5.82 -17.81 25.98
CA GLY A 180 5.94 -19.15 25.39
C GLY A 180 7.01 -19.29 24.29
N SER A 181 7.76 -18.23 23.96
CA SER A 181 8.86 -18.36 22.99
C SER A 181 10.07 -19.06 23.59
N GLN A 182 10.72 -19.93 22.81
CA GLN A 182 12.10 -20.33 23.08
C GLN A 182 13.03 -19.17 22.71
N VAL A 183 13.95 -18.80 23.61
CA VAL A 183 14.82 -17.63 23.44
C VAL A 183 16.27 -18.00 23.67
N PHE A 184 17.04 -17.96 22.59
CA PHE A 184 18.46 -18.28 22.54
C PHE A 184 19.30 -17.00 22.36
N LEU A 185 20.47 -16.96 23.00
CA LEU A 185 21.50 -15.94 22.81
C LEU A 185 22.71 -16.59 22.18
N PHE A 186 23.08 -16.21 20.96
CA PHE A 186 24.33 -16.65 20.36
C PHE A 186 25.30 -15.47 20.32
N ALA A 187 26.27 -15.48 21.23
CA ALA A 187 27.31 -14.46 21.37
C ALA A 187 28.67 -15.15 21.61
N PRO A 188 29.32 -15.67 20.56
CA PRO A 188 30.63 -16.31 20.66
C PRO A 188 31.63 -15.44 21.41
N GLY A 189 32.34 -16.02 22.37
CA GLY A 189 33.31 -15.32 23.22
C GLY A 189 32.73 -14.67 24.49
N ALA A 190 31.40 -14.59 24.63
CA ALA A 190 30.78 -14.17 25.89
C ALA A 190 30.67 -15.34 26.88
N GLU A 191 30.75 -15.04 28.19
CA GLU A 191 30.57 -16.06 29.24
C GLU A 191 29.20 -16.75 29.17
N ARG A 192 28.15 -16.00 28.81
CA ARG A 192 26.77 -16.48 28.72
C ARG A 192 26.32 -16.49 27.26
N THR A 193 26.48 -17.64 26.61
CA THR A 193 25.98 -17.89 25.25
C THR A 193 25.41 -19.30 25.13
N ASN A 194 24.39 -19.46 24.29
CA ASN A 194 24.01 -20.76 23.76
C ASN A 194 25.05 -21.22 22.73
N ARG A 195 25.09 -22.53 22.51
CA ARG A 195 25.94 -23.17 21.51
C ARG A 195 25.16 -23.32 20.21
N TYR A 196 25.87 -23.20 19.10
CA TYR A 196 25.33 -23.40 17.76
C TYR A 196 26.40 -24.10 16.94
N ASN A 197 26.03 -25.22 16.32
CA ASN A 197 26.86 -25.90 15.35
C ASN A 197 26.10 -25.90 14.01
N PRO A 198 26.60 -25.22 12.96
CA PRO A 198 25.94 -25.20 11.67
C PRO A 198 25.87 -26.60 11.02
N LEU A 199 26.76 -27.52 11.40
CA LEU A 199 26.79 -28.87 10.85
C LEU A 199 25.62 -29.75 11.31
N ASP A 200 24.99 -29.41 12.45
CA ASP A 200 23.83 -30.15 12.98
C ASP A 200 22.61 -30.11 12.03
N PHE A 201 22.59 -29.17 11.08
CA PHE A 201 21.49 -28.97 10.12
C PHE A 201 21.72 -29.68 8.78
N ILE A 202 22.86 -30.35 8.59
CA ILE A 202 23.16 -31.09 7.36
C ILE A 202 22.38 -32.41 7.37
N ARG A 203 21.49 -32.58 6.38
CA ARG A 203 20.65 -33.78 6.28
C ARG A 203 21.46 -35.00 5.85
N GLN A 204 21.08 -36.18 6.35
CA GLN A 204 21.80 -37.44 6.11
C GLN A 204 21.47 -38.10 4.76
N GLU A 205 20.36 -37.73 4.13
CA GLU A 205 19.90 -38.31 2.86
C GLU A 205 20.86 -37.99 1.71
N ARG A 206 21.30 -39.01 0.96
CA ARG A 206 22.38 -38.90 -0.05
C ARG A 206 22.20 -37.77 -1.07
N GLY A 207 20.96 -37.46 -1.48
CA GLY A 207 20.68 -36.38 -2.44
C GLY A 207 20.72 -34.98 -1.83
N ASN A 208 20.30 -34.84 -0.58
CA ASN A 208 20.21 -33.55 0.12
C ASN A 208 21.54 -33.18 0.80
N ARG A 209 22.29 -34.17 1.27
CA ARG A 209 23.52 -33.99 2.04
C ARG A 209 24.59 -33.20 1.29
N THR A 210 24.89 -33.56 0.05
CA THR A 210 25.89 -32.87 -0.77
C THR A 210 25.53 -31.39 -0.95
N THR A 211 24.25 -31.09 -1.23
CA THR A 211 23.76 -29.72 -1.36
C THR A 211 23.85 -28.96 -0.04
N ASP A 212 23.48 -29.56 1.08
CA ASP A 212 23.59 -28.93 2.41
C ASP A 212 25.04 -28.64 2.80
N ILE A 213 25.97 -29.55 2.47
CA ILE A 213 27.41 -29.36 2.68
C ILE A 213 27.92 -28.17 1.85
N GLN A 214 27.57 -28.13 0.55
CA GLN A 214 27.96 -27.03 -0.32
C GLN A 214 27.38 -25.68 0.13
N ASN A 215 26.10 -25.65 0.52
CA ASN A 215 25.45 -24.46 1.07
C ASN A 215 26.09 -24.01 2.39
N THR A 216 26.46 -24.95 3.26
CA THR A 216 27.14 -24.63 4.52
C THR A 216 28.53 -24.05 4.25
N ALA A 217 29.29 -24.64 3.32
CA ALA A 217 30.59 -24.15 2.92
C ALA A 217 30.54 -22.73 2.34
N SER A 218 29.54 -22.41 1.51
CA SER A 218 29.37 -21.07 0.93
C SER A 218 28.95 -20.00 1.96
N ILE A 219 28.21 -20.39 3.01
CA ILE A 219 27.91 -19.51 4.15
C ILE A 219 29.19 -19.20 4.95
N LEU A 220 30.03 -20.21 5.18
CA LEU A 220 31.27 -20.06 5.97
C LEU A 220 32.37 -19.31 5.21
N VAL A 221 32.45 -19.52 3.89
CA VAL A 221 33.41 -18.86 3.00
C VAL A 221 32.61 -18.07 1.97
N PRO A 222 32.14 -16.85 2.30
CA PRO A 222 31.35 -16.06 1.37
C PRO A 222 32.21 -15.64 0.17
N GLU A 223 31.70 -15.92 -1.03
CA GLU A 223 32.33 -15.51 -2.27
C GLU A 223 31.82 -14.12 -2.67
N ASN A 224 32.74 -13.27 -3.12
CA ASN A 224 32.41 -12.02 -3.79
C ASN A 224 32.84 -12.14 -5.25
N THR A 225 31.87 -12.28 -6.15
CA THR A 225 32.11 -12.49 -7.59
C THR A 225 32.78 -11.30 -8.27
N GLU A 226 32.74 -10.10 -7.67
CA GLU A 226 33.39 -8.89 -8.20
C GLU A 226 34.86 -8.75 -7.73
N SER A 227 35.31 -9.61 -6.82
CA SER A 227 36.66 -9.58 -6.29
C SER A 227 37.62 -10.40 -7.15
N GLU A 228 38.84 -9.90 -7.35
CA GLU A 228 39.95 -10.65 -7.98
C GLU A 228 40.27 -11.96 -7.23
N ASN A 229 39.88 -12.05 -5.96
CA ASN A 229 40.04 -13.25 -5.13
C ASN A 229 38.91 -14.28 -5.28
N SER A 230 37.93 -14.08 -6.16
CA SER A 230 36.79 -14.99 -6.34
C SER A 230 37.22 -16.42 -6.62
N VAL A 231 38.23 -16.63 -7.47
CA VAL A 231 38.80 -17.97 -7.76
C VAL A 231 39.32 -18.65 -6.49
N TRP A 232 40.02 -17.91 -5.63
CA TRP A 232 40.52 -18.43 -4.36
C TRP A 232 39.40 -18.73 -3.37
N GLN A 233 38.35 -17.90 -3.35
CA GLN A 233 37.17 -18.11 -2.51
C GLN A 233 36.38 -19.34 -2.96
N ALA A 234 36.14 -19.51 -4.26
CA ALA A 234 35.50 -20.69 -4.83
C ALA A 234 36.31 -21.96 -4.53
N THR A 235 37.64 -21.91 -4.68
CA THR A 235 38.52 -23.03 -4.33
C THR A 235 38.44 -23.35 -2.83
N ALA A 236 38.46 -22.32 -1.97
CA ALA A 236 38.33 -22.49 -0.52
C ALA A 236 36.97 -23.08 -0.12
N GLN A 237 35.88 -22.71 -0.80
CA GLN A 237 34.57 -23.34 -0.59
C GLN A 237 34.59 -24.84 -0.93
N GLN A 238 35.24 -25.24 -2.03
CA GLN A 238 35.34 -26.66 -2.39
C GLN A 238 36.15 -27.46 -1.36
N VAL A 239 37.28 -26.89 -0.91
CA VAL A 239 38.09 -27.51 0.14
C VAL A 239 37.30 -27.61 1.45
N MET A 240 36.57 -26.56 1.83
CA MET A 240 35.72 -26.55 3.01
C MET A 240 34.60 -27.60 2.93
N ALA A 241 33.95 -27.73 1.77
CA ALA A 241 32.93 -28.75 1.52
C ALA A 241 33.50 -30.16 1.67
N GLY A 242 34.68 -30.43 1.10
CA GLY A 242 35.38 -31.70 1.26
C GLY A 242 35.71 -32.02 2.72
N ALA A 243 36.21 -31.03 3.47
CA ALA A 243 36.50 -31.18 4.89
C ALA A 243 35.25 -31.47 5.74
N ILE A 244 34.15 -30.76 5.48
CA ILE A 244 32.86 -31.02 6.14
C ILE A 244 32.35 -32.42 5.81
N SER A 245 32.41 -32.83 4.54
CA SER A 245 32.02 -34.18 4.12
C SER A 245 32.80 -35.25 4.87
N TYR A 246 34.13 -35.07 4.96
CA TYR A 246 35.00 -35.96 5.71
C TYR A 246 34.62 -36.04 7.19
N VAL A 247 34.43 -34.89 7.86
CA VAL A 247 34.04 -34.86 9.28
C VAL A 247 32.73 -35.60 9.53
N LEU A 248 31.76 -35.49 8.62
CA LEU A 248 30.45 -36.12 8.80
C LEU A 248 30.41 -37.61 8.41
N GLU A 249 31.39 -38.11 7.66
CA GLU A 249 31.47 -39.52 7.22
C GLU A 249 32.52 -40.33 7.99
N SER A 250 33.49 -39.64 8.58
CA SER A 250 34.56 -40.27 9.33
C SER A 250 33.99 -41.02 10.53
N PRO A 251 34.36 -42.29 10.76
CA PRO A 251 33.92 -43.04 11.94
C PRO A 251 34.54 -42.53 13.25
N PHE A 252 35.48 -41.59 13.17
CA PHE A 252 36.22 -41.04 14.31
C PHE A 252 35.59 -39.78 14.91
N TYR A 253 34.60 -39.19 14.24
CA TYR A 253 33.91 -37.95 14.63
C TYR A 253 32.41 -38.11 14.50
#